data_AF-A0A1F9SGZ2-F1
#
_entry.id   AF-A0A1F9SGZ2-F1
#
_cell.length_a   1.000
_cell.length_b   1.000
_cell.length_c   1.000
_cell.angle_alpha   90.00
_cell.angle_beta   90.00
_cell.angle_gamma   90.00
#
_symmetry.space_group_name_H-M   'P 1'
#
loop_
_entity.id
_entity.type
_entity.pdbx_description
1 polymer ?
#
loop_
_entity_poly.entity_id
_entity_poly.type
_entity_poly.pdbx_seq_one_letter_code
_entity_poly.pdbx_strand_id
1 'polypeptide(L)'
;MKRLTLLSFLFSLALAGSAAAQGLTPQETARIAAFEAGLSSASPAAARAMAADRELMDKLMLLEPERAADLKAKAAALANFERQLDKEWEADQARNLSTTLALLLTKEGPLAKMGLAPQPEKTLAWAAKNKTYSAEKTRLIGKALKNWEAIFDGFSFNPKMQNAGGTSYLTAWTVKTSTGAYFLEIGRSDFIFRNTPAAMRTFWLDLTLRERNDYLASKAASLLSGAFIDGSTRTDANFQGFVSGFPTFEYLDAAGKGRLDRYISQMKAAEDVKAKLSATQLANLKTQTVEQQMLQLGSLFDKSEARTGVVAERTLDANRPSRPDENISAQNNDLITGMLRSSLTREIKGSAPGDRVAAFYAAGNKLDIAIESCQGCHAKYEPSSGRIIIDSELVQQYLRANNITPDALVKDKFAMAGLTKYISPIFVHEATHQMQHKWAADAGVYKPYTQEDEMEALSMEALHTSQKKTSDLRYRFIFVKMGKSSTYAQQRVEVSKRFEGNQEEFGEFVRKQYYYGVPSFDAASSQVLSAVSGELERRRGLSAAEIKDVEDFGKDLNEARKMSAQEIADSVGDIKASALTQLQKDLMNSGVYTQHYAGAEDWAASMSKAGASSKRTVVPAV
;
A
#
# COMPACT_ATOMS: atom_id res chain seq x y z
N MET A 1 -6.69 55.11 51.47
CA MET A 1 -7.08 53.93 50.66
C MET A 1 -6.65 54.22 49.22
N LYS A 2 -5.80 53.49 48.49
CA LYS A 2 -5.14 52.19 48.61
C LYS A 2 -3.73 52.33 48.00
N ARG A 3 -2.72 51.80 48.69
CA ARG A 3 -1.38 51.44 48.17
C ARG A 3 -1.42 49.98 47.65
N LEU A 4 -0.34 49.57 46.98
CA LEU A 4 0.05 48.21 46.54
C LEU A 4 -0.59 47.67 45.25
N THR A 5 0.17 47.64 44.15
CA THR A 5 0.74 46.42 43.52
C THR A 5 1.44 46.80 42.20
N LEU A 6 2.75 47.03 42.25
CA LEU A 6 3.58 47.24 41.05
C LEU A 6 4.98 46.66 41.28
N LEU A 7 5.09 45.35 41.49
CA LEU A 7 6.37 44.67 41.67
C LEU A 7 6.23 43.15 41.53
N SER A 8 6.03 42.64 40.30
CA SER A 8 6.11 41.18 40.02
C SER A 8 6.46 40.80 38.57
N PHE A 9 6.96 41.72 37.73
CA PHE A 9 7.22 41.40 36.30
C PHE A 9 8.69 41.39 35.86
N LEU A 10 9.65 41.51 36.79
CA LEU A 10 11.08 41.59 36.47
C LEU A 10 11.93 40.39 36.94
N PHE A 11 11.32 39.33 37.49
CA PHE A 11 12.05 38.15 37.98
C PHE A 11 11.91 36.88 37.11
N SER A 12 11.20 36.96 35.98
CA SER A 12 10.98 35.79 35.09
C SER A 12 11.88 35.77 33.85
N LEU A 13 12.71 36.79 33.62
CA LEU A 13 13.61 36.86 32.45
C LEU A 13 15.08 36.49 32.73
N ALA A 14 15.48 36.32 34.00
CA ALA A 14 16.88 36.03 34.35
C ALA A 14 17.20 34.52 34.51
N LEU A 15 16.20 33.62 34.52
CA LEU A 15 16.41 32.18 34.69
C LEU A 15 16.36 31.37 33.38
N ALA A 16 16.01 31.99 32.25
CA ALA A 16 16.05 31.33 30.94
C ALA A 16 17.42 31.45 30.23
N GLY A 17 18.35 32.25 30.76
CA GLY A 17 19.62 32.58 30.10
C GLY A 17 20.78 31.60 30.31
N SER A 18 20.66 30.61 31.21
CA SER A 18 21.81 29.77 31.61
C SER A 18 21.68 28.29 31.26
N ALA A 19 20.52 27.82 30.78
CA ALA A 19 20.32 26.42 30.41
C ALA A 19 20.82 26.09 28.99
N ALA A 20 20.86 27.07 28.08
CA ALA A 20 21.24 26.86 26.67
C ALA A 20 22.76 26.82 26.41
N ALA A 21 23.61 27.01 27.43
CA ALA A 21 25.06 27.14 27.25
C ALA A 21 25.88 25.94 27.76
N GLN A 22 25.24 24.90 28.34
CA GLN A 22 25.97 23.72 28.78
C GLN A 22 26.04 22.70 27.66
N GLY A 23 27.24 22.54 27.07
CA GLY A 23 27.54 21.46 26.15
C GLY A 23 27.34 20.07 26.77
N LEU A 24 27.64 19.02 26.00
CA LEU A 24 27.59 17.65 26.51
C LEU A 24 28.66 17.44 27.58
N THR A 25 28.28 16.83 28.71
CA THR A 25 29.23 16.38 29.73
C THR A 25 30.05 15.20 29.20
N PRO A 26 31.20 14.87 29.82
CA PRO A 26 31.96 13.68 29.44
C PRO A 26 31.15 12.37 29.55
N GLN A 27 30.24 12.30 30.53
CA GLN A 27 29.36 11.14 30.73
C GLN A 27 28.31 11.03 29.63
N GLU A 28 27.68 12.15 29.26
CA GLU A 28 26.74 12.21 28.13
C GLU A 28 27.43 11.85 26.81
N THR A 29 28.64 12.38 26.58
CA THR A 29 29.46 12.07 25.40
C THR A 29 29.78 10.57 25.33
N ALA A 30 30.18 9.97 26.46
CA ALA A 30 30.43 8.52 26.53
C ALA A 30 29.18 7.67 26.26
N ARG A 31 28.01 8.12 26.74
CA ARG A 31 26.72 7.45 26.46
C ARG A 31 26.34 7.52 24.98
N ILE A 32 26.50 8.68 24.35
CA ILE A 32 26.26 8.84 22.91
C ILE A 32 27.19 7.92 22.10
N ALA A 33 28.48 7.88 22.43
CA ALA A 33 29.44 6.99 21.77
C ALA A 33 29.06 5.50 21.96
N ALA A 34 28.54 5.13 23.12
CA ALA A 34 28.03 3.78 23.37
C ALA A 34 26.79 3.47 22.51
N PHE A 35 25.87 4.43 22.33
CA PHE A 35 24.73 4.28 21.41
C PHE A 35 25.19 4.12 19.97
N GLU A 36 26.17 4.91 19.51
CA GLU A 36 26.73 4.82 18.16
C GLU A 36 27.36 3.45 17.90
N ALA A 37 28.20 2.96 18.82
CA ALA A 37 28.83 1.65 18.70
C ALA A 37 27.78 0.50 18.73
N GLY A 38 26.79 0.62 19.62
CA GLY A 38 25.70 -0.35 19.73
C GLY A 38 24.82 -0.39 18.47
N LEU A 39 24.44 0.76 17.93
CA LEU A 39 23.63 0.85 16.70
C LEU A 39 24.42 0.43 15.47
N SER A 40 25.71 0.78 15.37
CA SER A 40 26.56 0.33 14.25
C SER A 40 26.72 -1.19 14.19
N SER A 41 26.53 -1.88 15.33
CA SER A 41 26.50 -3.35 15.42
C SER A 41 25.07 -3.94 15.43
N ALA A 42 24.07 -3.10 15.10
CA ALA A 42 22.65 -3.42 15.08
C ALA A 42 22.13 -4.05 16.39
N SER A 43 22.53 -3.53 17.55
CA SER A 43 22.11 -4.03 18.86
C SER A 43 20.71 -3.55 19.27
N PRO A 44 19.70 -4.45 19.43
CA PRO A 44 18.38 -4.06 19.91
C PRO A 44 18.40 -3.41 21.30
N ALA A 45 19.31 -3.86 22.16
CA ALA A 45 19.46 -3.32 23.51
C ALA A 45 19.92 -1.86 23.47
N ALA A 46 20.85 -1.52 22.57
CA ALA A 46 21.31 -0.14 22.39
C ALA A 46 20.20 0.76 21.84
N ALA A 47 19.44 0.29 20.84
CA ALA A 47 18.29 1.03 20.31
C ALA A 47 17.24 1.32 21.40
N ARG A 48 16.90 0.34 22.23
CA ARG A 48 15.97 0.52 23.37
C ARG A 48 16.52 1.47 24.43
N ALA A 49 17.81 1.33 24.79
CA ALA A 49 18.45 2.21 25.77
C ALA A 49 18.46 3.67 25.30
N MET A 50 18.78 3.91 24.04
CA MET A 50 18.75 5.24 23.43
C MET A 50 17.33 5.81 23.40
N ALA A 51 16.34 5.00 22.99
CA ALA A 51 14.93 5.44 22.96
C ALA A 51 14.35 5.77 24.34
N ALA A 52 14.86 5.14 25.40
CA ALA A 52 14.48 5.43 26.78
C ALA A 52 15.12 6.73 27.32
N ASP A 53 16.24 7.15 26.75
CA ASP A 53 17.07 8.26 27.22
C ASP A 53 16.65 9.61 26.62
N ARG A 54 15.40 10.00 26.88
CA ARG A 54 14.77 11.18 26.24
C ARG A 54 15.52 12.47 26.53
N GLU A 55 15.97 12.67 27.77
CA GLU A 55 16.68 13.89 28.18
C GLU A 55 17.98 14.10 27.38
N LEU A 56 18.80 13.05 27.23
CA LEU A 56 20.03 13.13 26.45
C LEU A 56 19.75 13.35 24.97
N MET A 57 18.73 12.69 24.42
CA MET A 57 18.35 12.87 23.01
C MET A 57 17.79 14.26 22.73
N ASP A 58 16.99 14.83 23.64
CA ASP A 58 16.49 16.20 23.53
C ASP A 58 17.64 17.22 23.61
N LYS A 59 18.60 17.01 24.51
CA LYS A 59 19.81 17.84 24.60
C LYS A 59 20.66 17.72 23.33
N LEU A 60 20.89 16.50 22.83
CA LEU A 60 21.64 16.27 21.59
C LEU A 60 20.94 16.90 20.38
N MET A 61 19.60 16.88 20.33
CA MET A 61 18.83 17.50 19.26
C MET A 61 18.98 19.03 19.23
N LEU A 62 19.25 19.67 20.37
CA LEU A 62 19.55 21.11 20.44
C LEU A 62 20.99 21.43 20.03
N LEU A 63 21.96 20.55 20.35
CA LEU A 63 23.38 20.78 20.14
C LEU A 63 23.90 20.28 18.78
N GLU A 64 23.48 19.10 18.36
CA GLU A 64 23.93 18.36 17.17
C GLU A 64 22.72 17.68 16.48
N PRO A 65 21.81 18.45 15.85
CA PRO A 65 20.54 17.93 15.32
C PRO A 65 20.71 16.83 14.28
N GLU A 66 21.72 16.89 13.39
CA GLU A 66 21.91 15.83 12.40
C GLU A 66 22.35 14.52 13.03
N ARG A 67 23.19 14.58 14.08
CA ARG A 67 23.64 13.40 14.82
C ARG A 67 22.48 12.79 15.63
N ALA A 68 21.68 13.63 16.28
CA ALA A 68 20.46 13.17 16.96
C ALA A 68 19.49 12.48 15.98
N ALA A 69 19.29 13.08 14.80
CA ALA A 69 18.42 12.53 13.76
C ALA A 69 18.92 11.18 13.22
N ASP A 70 20.23 11.04 12.94
CA ASP A 70 20.82 9.78 12.47
C ASP A 70 20.69 8.66 13.51
N LEU A 71 20.96 8.96 14.79
CA LEU A 71 20.78 8.03 15.90
C LEU A 71 19.32 7.60 16.06
N LYS A 72 18.39 8.58 16.03
CA LYS A 72 16.93 8.34 16.09
C LYS A 72 16.47 7.45 14.94
N ALA A 73 16.90 7.75 13.71
CA ALA A 73 16.56 6.97 12.53
C ALA A 73 17.09 5.53 12.60
N LYS A 74 18.34 5.32 13.04
CA LYS A 74 18.93 3.98 13.23
C LYS A 74 18.17 3.17 14.29
N ALA A 75 17.92 3.75 15.46
CA ALA A 75 17.23 3.06 16.54
C ALA A 75 15.78 2.70 16.18
N ALA A 76 15.04 3.64 15.58
CA ALA A 76 13.66 3.42 15.15
C ALA A 76 13.56 2.38 14.02
N ALA A 77 14.47 2.43 13.02
CA ALA A 77 14.54 1.42 11.97
C ALA A 77 14.86 0.03 12.53
N LEU A 78 15.81 -0.08 13.47
CA LEU A 78 16.14 -1.36 14.10
C LEU A 78 14.97 -1.91 14.93
N ALA A 79 14.30 -1.05 15.70
CA ALA A 79 13.13 -1.44 16.49
C ALA A 79 11.96 -1.89 15.60
N ASN A 80 11.73 -1.21 14.47
CA ASN A 80 10.71 -1.65 13.52
C ASN A 80 11.10 -2.97 12.86
N PHE A 81 12.36 -3.12 12.41
CA PHE A 81 12.87 -4.36 11.83
C PHE A 81 12.71 -5.55 12.80
N GLU A 82 13.10 -5.36 14.06
CA GLU A 82 12.90 -6.34 15.14
C GLU A 82 11.41 -6.71 15.28
N ARG A 83 10.52 -5.72 15.32
CA ARG A 83 9.06 -5.92 15.43
C ARG A 83 8.50 -6.72 14.26
N GLN A 84 8.92 -6.42 13.03
CA GLN A 84 8.48 -7.16 11.84
C GLN A 84 8.96 -8.60 11.86
N LEU A 85 10.17 -8.87 12.35
CA LEU A 85 10.65 -10.24 12.49
C LEU A 85 9.99 -10.97 13.66
N ASP A 86 9.67 -10.28 14.76
CA ASP A 86 9.04 -10.88 15.94
C ASP A 86 7.57 -11.23 15.73
N LYS A 87 6.88 -10.51 14.83
CA LYS A 87 5.49 -10.76 14.45
C LYS A 87 5.23 -12.22 14.04
N GLU A 88 4.05 -12.72 14.41
CA GLU A 88 3.56 -14.04 14.03
C GLU A 88 3.03 -13.98 12.59
N TRP A 89 3.87 -14.43 11.68
CA TRP A 89 3.58 -14.57 10.26
C TRP A 89 3.27 -16.03 9.95
N GLU A 90 2.18 -16.25 9.24
CA GLU A 90 1.83 -17.57 8.73
C GLU A 90 2.73 -17.94 7.53
N ALA A 91 2.80 -19.24 7.22
CA ALA A 91 3.66 -19.75 6.15
C ALA A 91 3.32 -19.15 4.77
N ASP A 92 2.04 -18.89 4.51
CA ASP A 92 1.52 -18.26 3.29
C ASP A 92 1.72 -16.74 3.27
N GLN A 93 2.09 -16.13 4.40
CA GLN A 93 2.37 -14.69 4.53
C GLN A 93 3.85 -14.33 4.29
N ALA A 94 4.69 -15.28 3.86
CA ALA A 94 6.10 -15.04 3.55
C ALA A 94 6.30 -13.88 2.54
N ARG A 95 5.37 -13.71 1.58
CA ARG A 95 5.38 -12.59 0.63
C ARG A 95 5.13 -11.25 1.31
N ASN A 96 4.21 -11.21 2.27
CA ASN A 96 3.86 -9.99 2.97
C ASN A 96 5.06 -9.53 3.80
N LEU A 97 5.67 -10.43 4.56
CA LEU A 97 6.94 -10.17 5.25
C LEU A 97 8.05 -9.74 4.28
N SER A 98 8.20 -10.43 3.15
CA SER A 98 9.20 -10.08 2.12
C SER A 98 9.08 -8.65 1.64
N THR A 99 7.85 -8.22 1.36
CA THR A 99 7.56 -6.86 0.87
C THR A 99 7.84 -5.84 1.97
N THR A 100 7.44 -6.11 3.22
CA THR A 100 7.74 -5.25 4.35
C THR A 100 9.26 -5.11 4.57
N LEU A 101 10.01 -6.21 4.51
CA LEU A 101 11.46 -6.19 4.65
C LEU A 101 12.15 -5.46 3.49
N ALA A 102 11.61 -5.51 2.27
CA ALA A 102 12.15 -4.80 1.11
C ALA A 102 12.09 -3.26 1.27
N LEU A 103 11.16 -2.75 2.08
CA LEU A 103 11.09 -1.33 2.44
C LEU A 103 12.17 -0.94 3.47
N LEU A 104 12.60 -1.88 4.30
CA LEU A 104 13.57 -1.64 5.38
C LEU A 104 15.02 -1.87 4.93
N LEU A 105 15.26 -2.87 4.09
CA LEU A 105 16.57 -3.33 3.64
C LEU A 105 17.02 -2.64 2.34
N THR A 106 17.02 -1.31 2.32
CA THR A 106 17.44 -0.49 1.18
C THR A 106 18.96 -0.24 1.18
N LYS A 107 19.56 0.13 0.03
CA LYS A 107 21.01 0.37 -0.11
C LYS A 107 21.53 1.51 0.78
N GLU A 108 20.70 2.53 0.99
CA GLU A 108 21.09 3.79 1.65
C GLU A 108 20.32 4.05 2.96
N GLY A 109 19.46 3.11 3.36
CA GLY A 109 18.64 3.24 4.55
C GLY A 109 19.42 3.10 5.87
N PRO A 110 18.78 3.42 7.02
CA PRO A 110 19.41 3.27 8.34
C PRO A 110 19.95 1.86 8.60
N LEU A 111 19.25 0.81 8.13
CA LEU A 111 19.70 -0.58 8.29
C LEU A 111 20.99 -0.88 7.50
N ALA A 112 21.22 -0.23 6.35
CA ALA A 112 22.47 -0.36 5.59
C ALA A 112 23.65 0.23 6.36
N LYS A 113 23.46 1.39 7.01
CA LYS A 113 24.46 2.02 7.90
C LYS A 113 24.82 1.14 9.11
N MET A 114 23.94 0.20 9.47
CA MET A 114 24.17 -0.80 10.54
C MET A 114 24.65 -2.15 9.98
N GLY A 115 24.96 -2.22 8.69
CA GLY A 115 25.48 -3.41 8.04
C GLY A 115 24.45 -4.52 7.79
N LEU A 116 23.14 -4.28 7.92
CA LEU A 116 22.08 -5.27 7.67
C LEU A 116 21.59 -5.29 6.22
N ALA A 117 21.90 -4.24 5.44
CA ALA A 117 21.56 -4.10 4.03
C ALA A 117 22.82 -3.68 3.24
N PRO A 118 22.86 -3.80 1.90
CA PRO A 118 21.79 -4.28 1.01
C PRO A 118 21.61 -5.80 0.97
N GLN A 119 22.57 -6.58 1.49
CA GLN A 119 22.57 -8.05 1.45
C GLN A 119 21.57 -8.63 2.46
N PRO A 120 20.36 -9.06 2.04
CA PRO A 120 19.28 -9.43 2.97
C PRO A 120 19.64 -10.65 3.84
N GLU A 121 20.55 -11.53 3.40
CA GLU A 121 21.02 -12.70 4.13
C GLU A 121 21.59 -12.37 5.52
N LYS A 122 22.15 -11.17 5.69
CA LYS A 122 22.69 -10.72 6.99
C LYS A 122 21.61 -10.67 8.07
N THR A 123 20.35 -10.58 7.70
CA THR A 123 19.20 -10.69 8.60
C THR A 123 19.19 -12.01 9.38
N LEU A 124 19.51 -13.14 8.74
CA LEU A 124 19.51 -14.45 9.39
C LEU A 124 20.64 -14.55 10.42
N ALA A 125 21.83 -14.07 10.08
CA ALA A 125 22.97 -14.02 11.00
C ALA A 125 22.69 -13.08 12.19
N TRP A 126 22.08 -11.92 11.92
CA TRP A 126 21.66 -10.98 12.95
C TRP A 126 20.60 -11.59 13.88
N ALA A 127 19.60 -12.28 13.31
CA ALA A 127 18.55 -12.93 14.08
C ALA A 127 19.14 -14.04 14.97
N ALA A 128 20.01 -14.90 14.44
CA ALA A 128 20.69 -15.93 15.23
C ALA A 128 21.52 -15.36 16.40
N LYS A 129 22.10 -14.16 16.23
CA LYS A 129 22.86 -13.47 17.28
C LYS A 129 21.98 -12.85 18.36
N ASN A 130 20.85 -12.25 17.98
CA ASN A 130 20.05 -11.38 18.86
C ASN A 130 18.70 -12.00 19.30
N LYS A 131 18.31 -13.12 18.71
CA LYS A 131 16.98 -13.73 18.86
C LYS A 131 17.08 -15.25 18.96
N THR A 132 16.04 -15.85 19.52
CA THR A 132 15.88 -17.31 19.61
C THR A 132 14.63 -17.71 18.84
N TYR A 133 14.72 -17.72 17.51
CA TYR A 133 13.61 -18.13 16.66
C TYR A 133 13.58 -19.65 16.47
N SER A 134 12.37 -20.20 16.31
CA SER A 134 12.20 -21.60 15.92
C SER A 134 12.80 -21.86 14.53
N ALA A 135 13.08 -23.13 14.22
CA ALA A 135 13.55 -23.53 12.89
C ALA A 135 12.54 -23.17 11.79
N GLU A 136 11.25 -23.31 12.08
CA GLU A 136 10.17 -22.94 11.17
C GLU A 136 10.17 -21.44 10.86
N LYS A 137 10.28 -20.60 11.91
CA LYS A 137 10.34 -19.14 11.75
C LYS A 137 11.59 -18.71 11.00
N THR A 138 12.74 -19.33 11.27
CA THR A 138 13.99 -19.10 10.53
C THR A 138 13.82 -19.43 9.04
N ARG A 139 13.17 -20.55 8.72
CA ARG A 139 12.86 -20.93 7.33
C ARG A 139 11.90 -19.94 6.66
N LEU A 140 10.88 -19.48 7.38
CA LEU A 140 9.95 -18.46 6.89
C LEU A 140 10.67 -17.15 6.55
N ILE A 141 11.55 -16.68 7.45
CA ILE A 141 12.38 -15.49 7.22
C ILE A 141 13.27 -15.72 5.99
N GLY A 142 13.91 -16.89 5.85
CA GLY A 142 14.70 -17.23 4.67
C GLY A 142 13.91 -17.14 3.36
N LYS A 143 12.67 -17.64 3.34
CA LYS A 143 11.74 -17.52 2.20
C LYS A 143 11.35 -16.06 1.94
N ALA A 144 11.11 -15.27 2.99
CA ALA A 144 10.78 -13.86 2.87
C ALA A 144 11.96 -13.02 2.32
N LEU A 145 13.20 -13.35 2.70
CA LEU A 145 14.42 -12.69 2.18
C LEU A 145 14.78 -13.12 0.76
N LYS A 146 13.98 -14.01 0.15
CA LYS A 146 14.28 -14.63 -1.14
C LYS A 146 15.70 -15.20 -1.17
N ASN A 147 16.12 -15.83 -0.07
CA ASN A 147 17.43 -16.46 -0.02
C ASN A 147 17.52 -17.51 -1.13
N TRP A 148 18.66 -17.61 -1.81
CA TRP A 148 18.83 -18.51 -2.95
C TRP A 148 18.38 -19.93 -2.63
N GLU A 149 18.81 -20.49 -1.49
CA GLU A 149 18.41 -21.83 -1.08
C GLU A 149 16.92 -21.92 -0.75
N ALA A 150 16.32 -20.86 -0.21
CA ALA A 150 14.88 -20.88 0.07
C ALA A 150 14.02 -20.88 -1.20
N ILE A 151 14.54 -20.37 -2.33
CA ILE A 151 13.82 -20.27 -3.60
C ILE A 151 14.17 -21.42 -4.55
N PHE A 152 15.46 -21.74 -4.69
CA PHE A 152 15.98 -22.60 -5.75
C PHE A 152 16.57 -23.92 -5.23
N ASP A 153 16.50 -24.21 -3.93
CA ASP A 153 16.99 -25.50 -3.44
C ASP A 153 16.20 -26.67 -4.04
N GLY A 154 16.94 -27.69 -4.47
CA GLY A 154 16.41 -28.82 -5.24
C GLY A 154 15.92 -28.49 -6.66
N PHE A 155 16.09 -27.26 -7.16
CA PHE A 155 15.67 -26.91 -8.52
C PHE A 155 16.72 -27.34 -9.56
N SER A 156 16.25 -27.74 -10.74
CA SER A 156 17.12 -28.04 -11.88
C SER A 156 17.20 -26.84 -12.83
N PHE A 157 18.42 -26.53 -13.28
CA PHE A 157 18.71 -25.48 -14.24
C PHE A 157 19.10 -26.13 -15.56
N ASN A 158 18.15 -26.18 -16.51
CA ASN A 158 18.33 -26.84 -17.78
C ASN A 158 18.74 -25.81 -18.85
N PRO A 159 19.93 -25.92 -19.47
CA PRO A 159 20.38 -24.93 -20.45
C PRO A 159 19.59 -25.05 -21.75
N LYS A 160 19.12 -23.92 -22.27
CA LYS A 160 18.61 -23.79 -23.64
C LYS A 160 19.74 -23.28 -24.53
N MET A 161 20.15 -24.09 -25.49
CA MET A 161 21.22 -23.77 -26.44
C MET A 161 20.62 -23.38 -27.79
N GLN A 162 21.20 -22.37 -28.43
CA GLN A 162 20.92 -22.03 -29.83
C GLN A 162 22.18 -22.25 -30.67
N ASN A 163 22.00 -22.84 -31.85
CA ASN A 163 23.07 -23.03 -32.83
C ASN A 163 22.97 -21.92 -33.89
N ALA A 164 23.99 -21.09 -34.01
CA ALA A 164 24.13 -20.14 -35.11
C ALA A 164 25.56 -20.24 -35.68
N GLY A 165 25.68 -20.48 -36.99
CA GLY A 165 26.97 -20.56 -37.67
C GLY A 165 27.91 -21.64 -37.11
N GLY A 166 27.38 -22.80 -36.71
CA GLY A 166 28.18 -23.90 -36.14
C GLY A 166 28.62 -23.70 -34.69
N THR A 167 28.25 -22.58 -34.05
CA THR A 167 28.53 -22.33 -32.63
C THR A 167 27.26 -22.48 -31.80
N SER A 168 27.31 -23.31 -30.75
CA SER A 168 26.25 -23.40 -29.74
C SER A 168 26.49 -22.36 -28.64
N TYR A 169 25.51 -21.53 -28.32
CA TYR A 169 25.56 -20.63 -27.18
C TYR A 169 24.30 -20.75 -26.32
N LEU A 170 24.47 -20.52 -25.02
CA LEU A 170 23.38 -20.50 -24.05
C LEU A 170 22.51 -19.27 -24.28
N THR A 171 21.21 -19.48 -24.47
CA THR A 171 20.21 -18.40 -24.64
C THR A 171 19.34 -18.20 -23.41
N ALA A 172 19.06 -19.27 -22.67
CA ALA A 172 18.27 -19.22 -21.46
C ALA A 172 18.52 -20.42 -20.54
N TRP A 173 18.07 -20.30 -19.29
CA TRP A 173 17.89 -21.42 -18.38
C TRP A 173 16.40 -21.71 -18.19
N THR A 174 15.99 -22.96 -18.39
CA THR A 174 14.69 -23.44 -17.93
C THR A 174 14.85 -23.99 -16.53
N VAL A 175 14.26 -23.28 -15.57
CA VAL A 175 14.30 -23.64 -14.15
C VAL A 175 13.06 -24.48 -13.82
N LYS A 176 13.28 -25.66 -13.22
CA LYS A 176 12.21 -26.56 -12.79
C LYS A 176 12.35 -26.88 -11.31
N THR A 177 11.23 -27.06 -10.63
CA THR A 177 11.17 -27.48 -9.23
C THR A 177 11.75 -28.89 -9.04
N SER A 178 11.92 -29.32 -7.79
CA SER A 178 12.35 -30.69 -7.45
C SER A 178 11.40 -31.78 -7.94
N THR A 179 10.12 -31.45 -8.18
CA THR A 179 9.11 -32.35 -8.79
C THR A 179 9.14 -32.34 -10.32
N GLY A 180 10.04 -31.57 -10.93
CA GLY A 180 10.14 -31.39 -12.38
C GLY A 180 9.13 -30.42 -12.98
N ALA A 181 8.29 -29.76 -12.16
CA ALA A 181 7.36 -28.75 -12.64
C ALA A 181 8.12 -27.51 -13.13
N TYR A 182 7.64 -26.87 -14.21
CA TYR A 182 8.22 -25.62 -14.68
C TYR A 182 8.05 -24.53 -13.61
N PHE A 183 9.14 -23.80 -13.33
CA PHE A 183 9.12 -22.64 -12.47
C PHE A 183 9.22 -21.36 -13.32
N LEU A 184 10.37 -21.09 -13.91
CA LEU A 184 10.57 -19.90 -14.74
C LEU A 184 11.65 -20.11 -15.80
N GLU A 185 11.73 -19.15 -16.70
CA GLU A 185 12.81 -19.04 -17.67
C GLU A 185 13.66 -17.80 -17.39
N ILE A 186 14.98 -18.01 -17.31
CA ILE A 186 15.99 -16.95 -17.18
C ILE A 186 16.66 -16.80 -18.54
N GLY A 187 16.21 -15.84 -19.34
CA GLY A 187 16.76 -15.52 -20.65
C GLY A 187 18.00 -14.62 -20.55
N ARG A 188 18.79 -14.58 -21.62
CA ARG A 188 20.02 -13.76 -21.70
C ARG A 188 19.80 -12.25 -21.51
N SER A 189 18.58 -11.75 -21.72
CA SER A 189 18.19 -10.36 -21.45
C SER A 189 17.92 -10.08 -19.98
N ASP A 190 17.77 -11.11 -19.14
CA ASP A 190 17.56 -10.92 -17.71
C ASP A 190 18.86 -10.50 -17.04
N PHE A 191 18.81 -9.48 -16.18
CA PHE A 191 19.99 -8.97 -15.50
C PHE A 191 20.67 -10.01 -14.59
N ILE A 192 19.91 -11.02 -14.12
CA ILE A 192 20.43 -12.12 -13.31
C ILE A 192 21.10 -13.24 -14.12
N PHE A 193 20.97 -13.24 -15.45
CA PHE A 193 21.48 -14.32 -16.28
C PHE A 193 22.99 -14.45 -16.16
N ARG A 194 23.49 -15.66 -15.93
CA ARG A 194 24.92 -16.01 -16.02
C ARG A 194 25.10 -17.35 -16.72
N ASN A 195 26.30 -17.59 -17.21
CA ASN A 195 26.62 -18.82 -17.94
C ASN A 195 26.65 -20.10 -17.08
N THR A 196 26.52 -19.97 -15.75
CA THR A 196 26.41 -21.11 -14.83
C THR A 196 25.45 -20.78 -13.67
N PRO A 197 24.77 -21.79 -13.08
CA PRO A 197 23.94 -21.58 -11.89
C PRO A 197 24.72 -21.04 -10.68
N ALA A 198 25.98 -21.46 -10.51
CA ALA A 198 26.83 -20.98 -9.43
C ALA A 198 27.11 -19.46 -9.56
N ALA A 199 27.40 -18.98 -10.77
CA ALA A 199 27.58 -17.55 -11.01
C ALA A 199 26.27 -16.75 -10.82
N MET A 200 25.12 -17.33 -11.18
CA MET A 200 23.82 -16.72 -10.89
C MET A 200 23.59 -16.60 -9.38
N ARG A 201 23.90 -17.66 -8.62
CA ARG A 201 23.80 -17.65 -7.15
C ARG A 201 24.67 -16.56 -6.53
N THR A 202 25.95 -16.45 -6.93
CA THR A 202 26.83 -15.38 -6.44
C THR A 202 26.25 -14.00 -6.72
N PHE A 203 25.79 -13.75 -7.94
CA PHE A 203 25.21 -12.46 -8.29
C PHE A 203 23.89 -12.19 -7.55
N TRP A 204 23.07 -13.22 -7.32
CA TRP A 204 21.82 -13.10 -6.56
C TRP A 204 22.07 -12.58 -5.14
N LEU A 205 23.15 -13.01 -4.50
CA LEU A 205 23.53 -12.56 -3.16
C LEU A 205 23.88 -11.06 -3.10
N ASP A 206 24.30 -10.47 -4.21
CA ASP A 206 24.60 -9.03 -4.31
C ASP A 206 23.35 -8.17 -4.54
N LEU A 207 22.22 -8.78 -4.90
CA LEU A 207 20.95 -8.07 -5.11
C LEU A 207 20.30 -7.70 -3.77
N THR A 208 19.72 -6.50 -3.73
CA THR A 208 18.77 -6.10 -2.67
C THR A 208 17.54 -6.98 -2.69
N LEU A 209 16.82 -7.01 -1.56
CA LEU A 209 15.53 -7.71 -1.50
C LEU A 209 14.50 -7.15 -2.49
N ARG A 210 14.51 -5.84 -2.74
CA ARG A 210 13.63 -5.19 -3.73
C ARG A 210 13.91 -5.69 -5.15
N GLU A 211 15.17 -5.68 -5.59
CA GLU A 211 15.57 -6.17 -6.92
C GLU A 211 15.17 -7.64 -7.13
N ARG A 212 15.27 -8.47 -6.08
CA ARG A 212 14.83 -9.88 -6.13
C ARG A 212 13.31 -10.01 -6.24
N ASN A 213 12.56 -9.22 -5.47
CA ASN A 213 11.10 -9.22 -5.51
C ASN A 213 10.60 -8.75 -6.87
N ASP A 214 11.12 -7.64 -7.39
CA ASP A 214 10.73 -7.07 -8.68
C ASP A 214 11.00 -8.06 -9.83
N TYR A 215 12.17 -8.72 -9.81
CA TYR A 215 12.51 -9.73 -10.79
C TYR A 215 11.52 -10.92 -10.77
N LEU A 216 11.27 -11.51 -9.59
CA LEU A 216 10.37 -12.65 -9.48
C LEU A 216 8.92 -12.29 -9.80
N ALA A 217 8.46 -11.11 -9.37
CA ALA A 217 7.12 -10.59 -9.68
C ALA A 217 6.96 -10.37 -11.19
N SER A 218 7.95 -9.76 -11.85
CA SER A 218 7.94 -9.56 -13.30
C SER A 218 7.88 -10.89 -14.06
N LYS A 219 8.65 -11.91 -13.63
CA LYS A 219 8.60 -13.25 -14.22
C LYS A 219 7.25 -13.92 -14.03
N ALA A 220 6.67 -13.82 -12.83
CA ALA A 220 5.34 -14.33 -12.54
C ALA A 220 4.26 -13.65 -13.38
N ALA A 221 4.31 -12.31 -13.50
CA ALA A 221 3.34 -11.53 -14.26
C ALA A 221 3.44 -11.79 -15.78
N SER A 222 4.65 -11.89 -16.33
CA SER A 222 4.88 -12.26 -17.73
C SER A 222 4.33 -13.65 -18.03
N LEU A 223 4.58 -14.62 -17.14
CA LEU A 223 4.06 -15.97 -17.29
C LEU A 223 2.52 -16.00 -17.24
N LEU A 224 1.92 -15.30 -16.26
CA LEU A 224 0.46 -15.18 -16.15
C LEU A 224 -0.16 -14.59 -17.41
N SER A 225 0.42 -13.50 -17.93
CA SER A 225 -0.08 -12.83 -19.13
C SER A 225 0.05 -13.73 -20.35
N GLY A 226 1.29 -14.09 -20.71
CA GLY A 226 1.56 -14.74 -21.99
C GLY A 226 1.12 -16.20 -22.06
N ALA A 227 1.41 -17.00 -21.03
CA ALA A 227 1.13 -18.44 -21.08
C ALA A 227 -0.31 -18.79 -20.69
N PHE A 228 -0.93 -18.01 -19.82
CA PHE A 228 -2.24 -18.34 -19.28
C PHE A 228 -3.35 -17.46 -19.84
N ILE A 229 -3.30 -16.14 -19.62
CA ILE A 229 -4.38 -15.24 -20.03
C ILE A 229 -4.50 -15.18 -21.55
N ASP A 230 -3.38 -14.95 -22.23
CA ASP A 230 -3.33 -14.80 -23.68
C ASP A 230 -3.24 -16.16 -24.39
N GLY A 231 -2.70 -17.18 -23.71
CA GLY A 231 -2.34 -18.47 -24.30
C GLY A 231 -3.30 -19.62 -24.04
N SER A 232 -4.21 -19.53 -23.06
CA SER A 232 -5.09 -20.64 -22.68
C SER A 232 -6.56 -20.41 -23.07
N THR A 233 -7.18 -21.49 -23.53
CA THR A 233 -8.62 -21.59 -23.77
C THR A 233 -9.35 -22.44 -22.73
N ARG A 234 -8.61 -23.04 -21.79
CA ARG A 234 -9.16 -23.94 -20.77
C ARG A 234 -9.71 -23.15 -19.59
N THR A 235 -10.84 -23.62 -19.05
CA THR A 235 -11.51 -23.03 -17.88
C THR A 235 -11.92 -24.06 -16.85
N ASP A 236 -11.69 -25.36 -17.09
CA ASP A 236 -12.14 -26.45 -16.22
C ASP A 236 -11.52 -26.40 -14.80
N ALA A 237 -12.19 -26.98 -13.81
CA ALA A 237 -11.78 -26.91 -12.40
C ALA A 237 -10.35 -27.43 -12.15
N ASN A 238 -9.90 -28.45 -12.90
CA ASN A 238 -8.53 -28.95 -12.78
C ASN A 238 -7.52 -27.91 -13.29
N PHE A 239 -7.82 -27.24 -14.41
CA PHE A 239 -7.01 -26.14 -14.90
C PHE A 239 -7.03 -24.96 -13.94
N GLN A 240 -8.18 -24.58 -13.37
CA GLN A 240 -8.27 -23.52 -12.34
C GLN A 240 -7.34 -23.82 -11.15
N GLY A 241 -7.39 -25.06 -10.63
CA GLY A 241 -6.50 -25.51 -9.56
C GLY A 241 -5.02 -25.49 -9.95
N PHE A 242 -4.69 -25.91 -11.18
CA PHE A 242 -3.34 -25.85 -11.71
C PHE A 242 -2.80 -24.41 -11.81
N VAL A 243 -3.60 -23.49 -12.36
CA VAL A 243 -3.23 -22.07 -12.49
C VAL A 243 -3.08 -21.44 -11.10
N SER A 244 -4.05 -21.65 -10.20
CA SER A 244 -3.99 -21.08 -8.84
C SER A 244 -2.83 -21.64 -8.02
N GLY A 245 -2.44 -22.89 -8.24
CA GLY A 245 -1.33 -23.57 -7.56
C GLY A 245 0.00 -23.47 -8.30
N PHE A 246 0.10 -22.67 -9.36
CA PHE A 246 1.32 -22.58 -10.14
C PHE A 246 2.45 -21.98 -9.28
N PRO A 247 3.59 -22.68 -9.08
CA PRO A 247 4.57 -22.30 -8.07
C PRO A 247 5.06 -20.85 -8.18
N THR A 248 5.27 -20.37 -9.41
CA THR A 248 5.79 -19.02 -9.69
C THR A 248 4.82 -17.91 -9.30
N PHE A 249 3.52 -18.20 -9.21
CA PHE A 249 2.51 -17.19 -8.88
C PHE A 249 2.50 -16.79 -7.40
N GLU A 250 3.22 -17.51 -6.53
CA GLU A 250 3.45 -17.05 -5.15
C GLU A 250 4.26 -15.74 -5.09
N TYR A 251 4.95 -15.38 -6.18
CA TYR A 251 5.77 -14.17 -6.29
C TYR A 251 5.07 -13.02 -7.01
N LEU A 252 3.81 -13.18 -7.43
CA LEU A 252 3.04 -12.05 -7.95
C LEU A 252 2.96 -10.94 -6.88
N ASP A 253 3.17 -9.70 -7.32
CA ASP A 253 2.88 -8.52 -6.52
C ASP A 253 1.35 -8.37 -6.31
N ALA A 254 0.93 -7.33 -5.59
CA ALA A 254 -0.48 -7.11 -5.29
C ALA A 254 -1.34 -7.00 -6.56
N ALA A 255 -0.87 -6.25 -7.57
CA ALA A 255 -1.58 -6.07 -8.83
C ALA A 255 -1.68 -7.39 -9.63
N GLY A 256 -0.57 -8.13 -9.75
CA GLY A 256 -0.50 -9.43 -10.39
C GLY A 256 -1.39 -10.46 -9.71
N LYS A 257 -1.43 -10.48 -8.37
CA LYS A 257 -2.33 -11.36 -7.61
C LYS A 257 -3.80 -11.01 -7.84
N GLY A 258 -4.15 -9.71 -7.84
CA GLY A 258 -5.49 -9.26 -8.21
C GLY A 258 -5.89 -9.66 -9.64
N ARG A 259 -4.94 -9.63 -10.58
CA ARG A 259 -5.15 -10.11 -11.95
C ARG A 259 -5.33 -11.63 -12.01
N LEU A 260 -4.54 -12.41 -11.28
CA LEU A 260 -4.70 -13.85 -11.15
C LEU A 260 -6.09 -14.20 -10.58
N ASP A 261 -6.50 -13.56 -9.48
CA ASP A 261 -7.78 -13.83 -8.83
C ASP A 261 -8.97 -13.49 -9.74
N ARG A 262 -8.87 -12.38 -10.50
CA ARG A 262 -9.83 -12.04 -11.57
C ARG A 262 -9.87 -13.12 -12.64
N TYR A 263 -8.72 -13.58 -13.12
CA TYR A 263 -8.64 -14.61 -14.14
C TYR A 263 -9.25 -15.94 -13.68
N ILE A 264 -8.97 -16.38 -12.45
CA ILE A 264 -9.63 -17.55 -11.84
C ILE A 264 -11.16 -17.34 -11.77
N SER A 265 -11.60 -16.15 -11.34
CA SER A 265 -13.03 -15.82 -11.25
C SER A 265 -13.73 -15.85 -12.62
N GLN A 266 -13.06 -15.37 -13.67
CA GLN A 266 -13.55 -15.44 -15.05
C GLN A 266 -13.67 -16.90 -15.53
N MET A 267 -12.66 -17.74 -15.29
CA MET A 267 -12.73 -19.16 -15.65
C MET A 267 -13.92 -19.85 -14.96
N LYS A 268 -14.12 -19.56 -13.67
CA LYS A 268 -15.26 -20.09 -12.90
C LYS A 268 -16.60 -19.61 -13.46
N ALA A 269 -16.72 -18.31 -13.72
CA ALA A 269 -17.93 -17.73 -14.30
C ALA A 269 -18.26 -18.31 -15.69
N ALA A 270 -17.24 -18.57 -16.51
CA ALA A 270 -17.41 -19.22 -17.81
C ALA A 270 -17.91 -20.67 -17.66
N GLU A 271 -17.31 -21.46 -16.77
CA GLU A 271 -17.75 -22.86 -16.53
C GLU A 271 -19.17 -22.97 -15.98
N ASP A 272 -19.55 -22.11 -15.03
CA ASP A 272 -20.90 -22.10 -14.44
C ASP A 272 -22.00 -21.91 -15.51
N VAL A 273 -21.63 -21.30 -16.63
CA VAL A 273 -22.53 -20.97 -17.73
C VAL A 273 -22.46 -21.99 -18.88
N LYS A 274 -21.29 -22.61 -19.10
CA LYS A 274 -21.09 -23.61 -20.18
C LYS A 274 -22.11 -24.75 -20.13
N ALA A 275 -22.53 -25.17 -18.95
CA ALA A 275 -23.56 -26.21 -18.77
C ALA A 275 -24.93 -25.86 -19.40
N LYS A 276 -25.17 -24.59 -19.72
CA LYS A 276 -26.43 -24.09 -20.30
C LYS A 276 -26.36 -23.88 -21.82
N LEU A 277 -25.22 -24.17 -22.44
CA LEU A 277 -24.99 -23.90 -23.86
C LEU A 277 -25.22 -25.14 -24.73
N SER A 278 -25.65 -24.91 -25.96
CA SER A 278 -25.70 -25.94 -26.99
C SER A 278 -24.30 -26.41 -27.39
N ALA A 279 -24.20 -27.59 -28.01
CA ALA A 279 -22.94 -28.13 -28.51
C ALA A 279 -22.24 -27.18 -29.50
N THR A 280 -23.00 -26.49 -30.36
CA THR A 280 -22.47 -25.51 -31.32
C THR A 280 -21.91 -24.28 -30.62
N GLN A 281 -22.61 -23.73 -29.62
CA GLN A 281 -22.11 -22.61 -28.82
C GLN A 281 -20.83 -22.99 -28.06
N LEU A 282 -20.79 -24.19 -27.47
CA LEU A 282 -19.60 -24.70 -26.80
C LEU A 282 -18.42 -24.86 -27.77
N ALA A 283 -18.66 -25.32 -29.00
CA ALA A 283 -17.62 -25.44 -30.01
C ALA A 283 -16.98 -24.09 -30.35
N ASN A 284 -17.78 -23.01 -30.44
CA ASN A 284 -17.29 -21.66 -30.73
C ASN A 284 -16.40 -21.08 -29.61
N LEU A 285 -16.62 -21.48 -28.36
CA LEU A 285 -15.83 -21.01 -27.21
C LEU A 285 -14.48 -21.74 -27.06
N LYS A 286 -14.38 -23.00 -27.51
CA LYS A 286 -13.21 -23.87 -27.24
C LYS A 286 -11.88 -23.35 -27.77
N THR A 287 -11.91 -22.55 -28.83
CA THR A 287 -10.71 -22.01 -29.49
C THR A 287 -10.35 -20.60 -29.02
N GLN A 288 -11.12 -20.05 -28.08
CA GLN A 288 -10.98 -18.66 -27.64
C GLN A 288 -10.30 -18.56 -26.29
N THR A 289 -9.57 -17.47 -26.07
CA THR A 289 -9.02 -17.18 -24.74
C THR A 289 -10.16 -16.98 -23.73
N VAL A 290 -9.88 -17.12 -22.43
CA VAL A 290 -10.92 -16.95 -21.40
C VAL A 290 -11.60 -15.58 -21.50
N GLU A 291 -10.84 -14.51 -21.77
CA GLU A 291 -11.40 -13.16 -21.94
C GLU A 291 -12.35 -13.07 -23.15
N GLN A 292 -11.96 -13.68 -24.28
CA GLN A 292 -12.81 -13.76 -25.47
C GLN A 292 -14.06 -14.61 -25.20
N GLN A 293 -13.92 -15.73 -24.49
CA GLN A 293 -15.06 -16.54 -24.05
C GLN A 293 -16.01 -15.71 -23.20
N MET A 294 -15.50 -14.92 -22.25
CA MET A 294 -16.32 -14.05 -21.39
C MET A 294 -17.08 -12.99 -22.19
N LEU A 295 -16.47 -12.40 -23.23
CA LEU A 295 -17.14 -11.45 -24.14
C LEU A 295 -18.25 -12.11 -24.96
N GLN A 296 -17.98 -13.31 -25.51
CA GLN A 296 -18.99 -14.07 -26.25
C GLN A 296 -20.13 -14.52 -25.37
N LEU A 297 -19.83 -15.04 -24.18
CA LEU A 297 -20.81 -15.42 -23.17
C LEU A 297 -21.66 -14.21 -22.79
N GLY A 298 -21.04 -13.07 -22.47
CA GLY A 298 -21.78 -11.83 -22.20
C GLY A 298 -22.77 -11.50 -23.31
N SER A 299 -22.36 -11.57 -24.58
CA SER A 299 -23.21 -11.29 -25.74
C SER A 299 -24.33 -12.32 -25.94
N LEU A 300 -24.13 -13.59 -25.55
CA LEU A 300 -25.16 -14.62 -25.63
C LEU A 300 -26.26 -14.45 -24.59
N PHE A 301 -25.93 -13.89 -23.42
CA PHE A 301 -26.87 -13.66 -22.34
C PHE A 301 -27.50 -12.25 -22.38
N ASP A 302 -26.82 -11.27 -23.00
CA ASP A 302 -27.32 -9.91 -23.23
C ASP A 302 -28.69 -9.94 -23.94
N LYS A 303 -29.74 -9.54 -23.22
CA LYS A 303 -31.16 -9.51 -23.68
C LYS A 303 -31.77 -10.88 -24.01
N SER A 304 -31.16 -11.97 -23.56
CA SER A 304 -31.79 -13.29 -23.72
C SER A 304 -33.11 -13.35 -22.93
N GLU A 305 -34.22 -13.70 -23.59
CA GLU A 305 -35.49 -14.00 -22.89
C GLU A 305 -35.39 -15.26 -22.01
N ALA A 306 -34.25 -15.95 -22.06
CA ALA A 306 -33.91 -17.09 -21.24
C ALA A 306 -33.90 -16.68 -19.77
N ARG A 307 -34.99 -17.00 -19.07
CA ARG A 307 -35.20 -16.88 -17.62
C ARG A 307 -34.20 -17.71 -16.77
N THR A 308 -33.03 -18.06 -17.29
CA THR A 308 -32.03 -18.95 -16.67
C THR A 308 -31.09 -18.22 -15.69
N GLY A 309 -31.67 -17.32 -14.89
CA GLY A 309 -31.12 -16.79 -13.65
C GLY A 309 -30.31 -15.51 -13.81
N VAL A 310 -30.92 -14.38 -13.44
CA VAL A 310 -30.36 -13.03 -13.22
C VAL A 310 -29.00 -13.00 -12.51
N VAL A 311 -28.60 -14.08 -11.83
CA VAL A 311 -27.31 -14.20 -11.14
C VAL A 311 -26.17 -14.60 -12.09
N ALA A 312 -26.37 -15.54 -13.01
CA ALA A 312 -25.29 -16.03 -13.88
C ALA A 312 -24.86 -14.97 -14.89
N GLU A 313 -25.83 -14.31 -15.54
CA GLU A 313 -25.61 -13.14 -16.39
C GLU A 313 -24.88 -12.03 -15.64
N ARG A 314 -25.33 -11.68 -14.44
CA ARG A 314 -24.65 -10.66 -13.61
C ARG A 314 -23.22 -11.04 -13.27
N THR A 315 -22.98 -12.30 -12.93
CA THR A 315 -21.62 -12.78 -12.64
C THR A 315 -20.74 -12.67 -13.89
N LEU A 316 -21.25 -13.02 -15.07
CA LEU A 316 -20.51 -12.81 -16.32
C LEU A 316 -20.22 -11.33 -16.56
N ASP A 317 -21.23 -10.47 -16.49
CA ASP A 317 -21.11 -9.03 -16.75
C ASP A 317 -20.17 -8.31 -15.77
N ALA A 318 -20.14 -8.78 -14.51
CA ALA A 318 -19.23 -8.26 -13.51
C ALA A 318 -17.78 -8.74 -13.70
N ASN A 319 -17.53 -9.84 -14.43
CA ASN A 319 -16.19 -10.41 -14.57
C ASN A 319 -15.59 -10.24 -15.98
N ARG A 320 -16.40 -9.98 -17.01
CA ARG A 320 -15.91 -9.71 -18.37
C ARG A 320 -15.37 -8.29 -18.50
N PRO A 321 -14.43 -8.03 -19.41
CA PRO A 321 -14.02 -6.68 -19.76
C PRO A 321 -15.17 -5.89 -20.44
N SER A 322 -15.09 -4.55 -20.37
CA SER A 322 -15.98 -3.66 -21.11
C SER A 322 -15.85 -3.85 -22.62
N ARG A 323 -16.99 -3.82 -23.31
CA ARG A 323 -17.04 -3.63 -24.77
C ARG A 323 -16.74 -2.16 -25.12
N PRO A 324 -16.28 -1.85 -26.35
CA PRO A 324 -16.03 -0.47 -26.76
C PRO A 324 -17.22 0.49 -26.58
N ASP A 325 -18.45 0.00 -26.76
CA ASP A 325 -19.71 0.75 -26.58
C ASP A 325 -20.17 0.88 -25.11
N GLU A 326 -19.54 0.15 -24.19
CA GLU A 326 -19.76 0.25 -22.74
C GLU A 326 -18.78 1.23 -22.08
N ASN A 327 -17.78 1.70 -22.83
CA ASN A 327 -16.86 2.71 -22.35
C ASN A 327 -17.59 4.04 -22.09
N ILE A 328 -17.25 4.67 -20.98
CA ILE A 328 -17.80 5.99 -20.63
C ILE A 328 -17.15 7.03 -21.56
N SER A 329 -17.94 7.64 -22.44
CA SER A 329 -17.48 8.74 -23.29
C SER A 329 -17.00 9.92 -22.45
N ALA A 330 -16.13 10.77 -22.98
CA ALA A 330 -15.65 11.97 -22.27
C ALA A 330 -16.83 12.85 -21.77
N GLN A 331 -17.83 13.08 -22.63
CA GLN A 331 -19.02 13.84 -22.26
C GLN A 331 -19.81 13.20 -21.11
N ASN A 332 -20.03 11.87 -21.16
CA ASN A 332 -20.71 11.19 -20.07
C ASN A 332 -19.87 11.17 -18.80
N ASN A 333 -18.54 11.08 -18.91
CA ASN A 333 -17.64 11.16 -17.77
C ASN A 333 -17.79 12.51 -17.04
N ASP A 334 -17.78 13.63 -17.77
CA ASP A 334 -17.97 14.96 -17.21
C ASP A 334 -19.34 15.11 -16.52
N LEU A 335 -20.40 14.60 -17.14
CA LEU A 335 -21.75 14.62 -16.55
C LEU A 335 -21.84 13.75 -15.29
N ILE A 336 -21.34 12.51 -15.35
CA ILE A 336 -21.38 11.58 -14.23
C ILE A 336 -20.56 12.12 -13.06
N THR A 337 -19.33 12.59 -13.29
CA THR A 337 -18.49 13.17 -12.24
C THR A 337 -19.16 14.40 -11.61
N GLY A 338 -19.77 15.28 -12.41
CA GLY A 338 -20.57 16.41 -11.93
C GLY A 338 -21.74 15.98 -11.03
N MET A 339 -22.48 14.94 -11.44
CA MET A 339 -23.58 14.38 -10.64
C MET A 339 -23.08 13.75 -9.34
N LEU A 340 -21.98 12.98 -9.39
CA LEU A 340 -21.36 12.29 -8.27
C LEU A 340 -20.91 13.25 -7.16
N ARG A 341 -20.30 14.40 -7.50
CA ARG A 341 -19.92 15.43 -6.51
C ARG A 341 -21.10 15.81 -5.61
N SER A 342 -22.29 15.95 -6.19
CA SER A 342 -23.49 16.30 -5.43
C SER A 342 -24.15 15.10 -4.74
N SER A 343 -24.15 13.92 -5.37
CA SER A 343 -24.87 12.76 -4.84
C SER A 343 -24.10 12.08 -3.71
N LEU A 344 -22.77 11.99 -3.81
CA LEU A 344 -21.93 11.35 -2.79
C LEU A 344 -21.99 12.09 -1.45
N THR A 345 -21.88 13.42 -1.47
CA THR A 345 -21.98 14.25 -0.25
C THR A 345 -23.33 14.12 0.46
N ARG A 346 -24.40 13.75 -0.26
CA ARG A 346 -25.70 13.39 0.33
C ARG A 346 -25.76 11.94 0.79
N GLU A 347 -25.24 11.01 -0.02
CA GLU A 347 -25.33 9.57 0.23
C GLU A 347 -24.57 9.13 1.48
N ILE A 348 -23.38 9.69 1.70
CA ILE A 348 -22.53 9.31 2.82
C ILE A 348 -23.14 9.62 4.18
N LYS A 349 -24.06 10.60 4.24
CA LYS A 349 -24.69 11.04 5.49
C LYS A 349 -25.49 9.92 6.15
N GLY A 350 -25.68 10.05 7.46
CA GLY A 350 -26.41 9.07 8.28
C GLY A 350 -25.53 7.91 8.75
N SER A 351 -24.22 8.04 8.60
CA SER A 351 -23.20 7.22 9.25
C SER A 351 -22.16 8.16 9.89
N ALA A 352 -21.57 7.79 11.03
CA ALA A 352 -20.61 8.66 11.71
C ALA A 352 -19.40 9.04 10.83
N PRO A 353 -18.75 8.10 10.10
CA PRO A 353 -17.68 8.48 9.16
C PRO A 353 -18.17 9.39 8.02
N GLY A 354 -19.34 9.10 7.47
CA GLY A 354 -19.88 9.86 6.35
C GLY A 354 -20.34 11.26 6.73
N ASP A 355 -20.89 11.44 7.93
CA ASP A 355 -21.22 12.75 8.48
C ASP A 355 -19.96 13.59 8.73
N ARG A 356 -18.86 12.96 9.18
CA ARG A 356 -17.55 13.62 9.32
C ARG A 356 -17.00 14.08 7.96
N VAL A 357 -17.04 13.22 6.94
CA VAL A 357 -16.63 13.59 5.56
C VAL A 357 -17.55 14.68 4.99
N ALA A 358 -18.86 14.61 5.23
CA ALA A 358 -19.79 15.65 4.79
C ALA A 358 -19.50 17.00 5.45
N ALA A 359 -19.16 17.00 6.75
CA ALA A 359 -18.78 18.21 7.49
C ALA A 359 -17.47 18.81 6.94
N PHE A 360 -16.49 17.97 6.59
CA PHE A 360 -15.25 18.42 5.97
C PHE A 360 -15.51 19.23 4.68
N TYR A 361 -16.32 18.72 3.76
CA TYR A 361 -16.66 19.45 2.53
C TYR A 361 -17.56 20.66 2.79
N ALA A 362 -18.47 20.59 3.77
CA ALA A 362 -19.30 21.72 4.16
C ALA A 362 -18.48 22.91 4.73
N ALA A 363 -17.28 22.66 5.25
CA ALA A 363 -16.36 23.68 5.74
C ALA A 363 -15.61 24.44 4.61
N GLY A 364 -15.96 24.21 3.34
CA GLY A 364 -15.37 24.90 2.19
C GLY A 364 -14.21 24.16 1.53
N ASN A 365 -13.91 22.93 1.96
CA ASN A 365 -12.92 22.09 1.30
C ASN A 365 -13.40 21.66 -0.09
N LYS A 366 -12.52 21.77 -1.10
CA LYS A 366 -12.87 21.43 -2.48
C LYS A 366 -13.05 19.91 -2.62
N LEU A 367 -14.22 19.50 -3.13
CA LEU A 367 -14.45 18.13 -3.60
C LEU A 367 -14.24 18.08 -5.12
N ASP A 368 -13.18 17.39 -5.55
CA ASP A 368 -12.94 17.12 -6.96
C ASP A 368 -12.94 15.61 -7.21
N ILE A 369 -13.75 15.17 -8.18
CA ILE A 369 -13.96 13.75 -8.48
C ILE A 369 -13.65 13.54 -9.95
N ALA A 370 -12.95 12.45 -10.23
CA ALA A 370 -12.65 11.97 -11.57
C ALA A 370 -13.11 10.52 -11.73
N ILE A 371 -13.41 10.11 -12.97
CA ILE A 371 -13.51 8.70 -13.33
C ILE A 371 -12.43 8.42 -14.37
N GLU A 372 -11.37 7.75 -13.96
CA GLU A 372 -10.20 7.46 -14.79
C GLU A 372 -9.67 6.07 -14.42
N SER A 373 -8.83 5.46 -15.26
CA SER A 373 -8.17 4.22 -14.85
C SER A 373 -7.14 4.53 -13.77
N CYS A 374 -7.20 3.81 -12.65
CA CYS A 374 -6.15 3.87 -11.63
C CYS A 374 -5.26 2.62 -11.61
N GLN A 375 -5.18 1.91 -12.74
CA GLN A 375 -4.21 0.82 -12.98
C GLN A 375 -4.27 -0.31 -11.93
N GLY A 376 -5.47 -0.75 -11.56
CA GLY A 376 -5.67 -1.91 -10.68
C GLY A 376 -6.09 -1.59 -9.25
N CYS A 377 -6.38 -0.33 -8.95
CA CYS A 377 -7.04 0.09 -7.71
C CYS A 377 -8.57 0.23 -7.90
N HIS A 378 -9.31 0.56 -6.84
CA HIS A 378 -10.75 0.87 -6.93
C HIS A 378 -11.04 2.37 -6.94
N ALA A 379 -10.25 3.12 -6.19
CA ALA A 379 -10.13 4.55 -6.26
C ALA A 379 -8.77 4.96 -5.67
N LYS A 380 -8.36 6.20 -5.88
CA LYS A 380 -7.21 6.82 -5.21
C LYS A 380 -7.46 8.30 -4.97
N TYR A 381 -6.98 8.83 -3.85
CA TYR A 381 -6.77 10.25 -3.65
C TYR A 381 -5.40 10.64 -4.20
N GLU A 382 -5.34 11.70 -5.00
CA GLU A 382 -4.11 12.23 -5.59
C GLU A 382 -3.75 13.57 -4.93
N PRO A 383 -2.76 13.62 -4.01
CA PRO A 383 -2.43 14.84 -3.27
C PRO A 383 -2.01 16.04 -4.15
N SER A 384 -1.37 15.77 -5.29
CA SER A 384 -0.85 16.81 -6.20
C SER A 384 -1.97 17.60 -6.89
N SER A 385 -3.08 16.95 -7.22
CA SER A 385 -4.25 17.57 -7.87
C SER A 385 -5.43 17.80 -6.90
N GLY A 386 -5.40 17.17 -5.72
CA GLY A 386 -6.50 17.18 -4.75
C GLY A 386 -7.73 16.41 -5.22
N ARG A 387 -7.60 15.54 -6.23
CA ARG A 387 -8.70 14.79 -6.84
C ARG A 387 -8.88 13.43 -6.18
N ILE A 388 -10.12 13.00 -6.05
CA ILE A 388 -10.49 11.61 -5.80
C ILE A 388 -10.80 10.96 -7.15
N ILE A 389 -9.97 10.02 -7.57
CA ILE A 389 -10.11 9.30 -8.83
C ILE A 389 -10.78 7.97 -8.55
N ILE A 390 -11.98 7.77 -9.07
CA ILE A 390 -12.71 6.50 -9.01
C ILE A 390 -12.36 5.70 -10.26
N ASP A 391 -12.01 4.43 -10.10
CA ASP A 391 -11.59 3.60 -11.23
C ASP A 391 -12.72 3.44 -12.26
N SER A 392 -12.42 3.72 -13.54
CA SER A 392 -13.41 3.63 -14.61
C SER A 392 -13.96 2.21 -14.79
N GLU A 393 -13.15 1.18 -14.57
CA GLU A 393 -13.59 -0.21 -14.68
C GLU A 393 -14.52 -0.57 -13.51
N LEU A 394 -14.32 -0.02 -12.31
CA LEU A 394 -15.28 -0.20 -11.20
C LEU A 394 -16.67 0.38 -11.54
N VAL A 395 -16.72 1.57 -12.13
CA VAL A 395 -17.97 2.20 -12.56
C VAL A 395 -18.63 1.37 -13.67
N GLN A 396 -17.88 1.03 -14.72
CA GLN A 396 -18.40 0.25 -15.85
C GLN A 396 -18.86 -1.15 -15.41
N GLN A 397 -18.15 -1.82 -14.51
CA GLN A 397 -18.56 -3.10 -13.91
C GLN A 397 -19.94 -2.98 -13.24
N TYR A 398 -20.16 -1.93 -12.45
CA TYR A 398 -21.47 -1.70 -11.82
C TYR A 398 -22.58 -1.52 -12.86
N LEU A 399 -22.31 -0.74 -13.91
CA LEU A 399 -23.26 -0.46 -14.97
C LEU A 399 -23.64 -1.73 -15.74
N ARG A 400 -22.66 -2.53 -16.17
CA ARG A 400 -22.88 -3.82 -16.84
C ARG A 400 -23.68 -4.78 -15.97
N ALA A 401 -23.26 -4.99 -14.73
CA ALA A 401 -23.93 -5.91 -13.78
C ALA A 401 -25.39 -5.53 -13.43
N ASN A 402 -25.80 -4.30 -13.75
CA ASN A 402 -27.15 -3.80 -13.56
C ASN A 402 -27.86 -3.45 -14.88
N ASN A 403 -27.27 -3.78 -16.03
CA ASN A 403 -27.79 -3.48 -17.36
C ASN A 403 -28.14 -1.99 -17.55
N ILE A 404 -27.22 -1.11 -17.17
CA ILE A 404 -27.34 0.35 -17.28
C ILE A 404 -26.30 0.82 -18.31
N THR A 405 -26.72 1.59 -19.31
CA THR A 405 -25.77 2.26 -20.20
C THR A 405 -25.30 3.59 -19.58
N PRO A 406 -24.12 4.12 -19.94
CA PRO A 406 -23.71 5.46 -19.49
C PRO A 406 -24.76 6.55 -19.77
N ASP A 407 -25.40 6.51 -20.95
CA ASP A 407 -26.48 7.44 -21.32
C ASP A 407 -27.74 7.29 -20.46
N ALA A 408 -28.08 6.06 -20.06
CA ALA A 408 -29.20 5.81 -19.16
C ALA A 408 -28.89 6.30 -17.74
N LEU A 409 -27.66 6.08 -17.28
CA LEU A 409 -27.21 6.53 -15.95
C LEU A 409 -27.37 8.04 -15.75
N VAL A 410 -26.99 8.85 -16.75
CA VAL A 410 -27.09 10.31 -16.66
C VAL A 410 -28.54 10.82 -16.68
N LYS A 411 -29.48 10.02 -17.22
CA LYS A 411 -30.91 10.36 -17.32
C LYS A 411 -31.73 9.81 -16.15
N ASP A 412 -31.30 8.72 -15.52
CA ASP A 412 -32.02 8.03 -14.45
C ASP A 412 -31.42 8.34 -13.06
N LYS A 413 -32.18 9.12 -12.28
CA LYS A 413 -31.82 9.47 -10.90
C LYS A 413 -31.71 8.24 -9.98
N PHE A 414 -32.48 7.19 -10.21
CA PHE A 414 -32.42 5.96 -9.41
C PHE A 414 -31.16 5.15 -9.76
N ALA A 415 -30.81 5.04 -11.04
CA ALA A 415 -29.56 4.44 -11.48
C ALA A 415 -28.35 5.18 -10.88
N MET A 416 -28.33 6.52 -10.96
CA MET A 416 -27.27 7.33 -10.36
C MET A 416 -27.19 7.15 -8.83
N ALA A 417 -28.33 7.11 -8.13
CA ALA A 417 -28.37 6.86 -6.70
C ALA A 417 -27.86 5.45 -6.34
N GLY A 418 -28.10 4.46 -7.20
CA GLY A 418 -27.58 3.11 -7.07
C GLY A 418 -26.05 3.06 -7.20
N LEU A 419 -25.49 3.70 -8.23
CA LEU A 419 -24.04 3.82 -8.41
C LEU A 419 -23.40 4.55 -7.23
N THR A 420 -24.01 5.66 -6.81
CA THR A 420 -23.52 6.46 -5.67
C THR A 420 -23.44 5.63 -4.40
N LYS A 421 -24.45 4.81 -4.09
CA LYS A 421 -24.43 3.86 -2.95
C LYS A 421 -23.34 2.82 -3.07
N TYR A 422 -23.12 2.30 -4.27
CA TYR A 422 -22.13 1.26 -4.52
C TYR A 422 -20.70 1.76 -4.28
N ILE A 423 -20.40 2.99 -4.71
CA ILE A 423 -19.06 3.58 -4.58
C ILE A 423 -18.87 4.40 -3.29
N SER A 424 -19.91 4.61 -2.47
CA SER A 424 -19.79 5.45 -1.27
C SER A 424 -18.76 4.96 -0.25
N PRO A 425 -18.51 3.64 -0.05
CA PRO A 425 -17.44 3.20 0.84
C PRO A 425 -16.07 3.69 0.41
N ILE A 426 -15.68 3.38 -0.84
CA ILE A 426 -14.35 3.79 -1.31
C ILE A 426 -14.24 5.31 -1.40
N PHE A 427 -15.33 6.02 -1.67
CA PHE A 427 -15.32 7.47 -1.55
C PHE A 427 -15.03 7.96 -0.13
N VAL A 428 -15.61 7.36 0.92
CA VAL A 428 -15.29 7.68 2.33
C VAL A 428 -13.83 7.36 2.65
N HIS A 429 -13.29 6.27 2.10
CA HIS A 429 -11.87 5.92 2.22
C HIS A 429 -10.97 7.02 1.63
N GLU A 430 -11.16 7.37 0.36
CA GLU A 430 -10.32 8.39 -0.30
C GLU A 430 -10.52 9.81 0.28
N ALA A 431 -11.73 10.14 0.71
CA ALA A 431 -12.00 11.41 1.39
C ALA A 431 -11.26 11.51 2.73
N THR A 432 -11.06 10.38 3.42
CA THR A 432 -10.21 10.32 4.62
C THR A 432 -8.77 10.69 4.29
N HIS A 433 -8.20 10.18 3.19
CA HIS A 433 -6.86 10.60 2.75
C HIS A 433 -6.78 12.09 2.43
N GLN A 434 -7.82 12.67 1.81
CA GLN A 434 -7.88 14.11 1.59
C GLN A 434 -7.89 14.88 2.93
N MET A 435 -8.64 14.41 3.93
CA MET A 435 -8.68 15.00 5.26
C MET A 435 -7.32 14.91 5.98
N GLN A 436 -6.63 13.78 5.88
CA GLN A 436 -5.27 13.60 6.42
C GLN A 436 -4.27 14.56 5.76
N HIS A 437 -4.36 14.71 4.43
CA HIS A 437 -3.51 15.63 3.69
C HIS A 437 -3.80 17.10 4.07
N LYS A 438 -5.09 17.48 4.19
CA LYS A 438 -5.49 18.80 4.67
C LYS A 438 -4.95 19.06 6.08
N TRP A 439 -5.07 18.09 6.98
CA TRP A 439 -4.54 18.21 8.35
C TRP A 439 -3.04 18.49 8.35
N ALA A 440 -2.25 17.75 7.57
CA ALA A 440 -0.81 17.95 7.48
C ALA A 440 -0.47 19.34 6.92
N ALA A 441 -1.19 19.78 5.89
CA ALA A 441 -1.04 21.11 5.30
C ALA A 441 -1.36 22.23 6.30
N ASP A 442 -2.46 22.10 7.05
CA ASP A 442 -2.88 23.08 8.06
C ASP A 442 -1.93 23.13 9.26
N ALA A 443 -1.41 21.97 9.67
CA ALA A 443 -0.37 21.87 10.70
C ALA A 443 0.99 22.38 10.20
N GLY A 444 1.14 22.57 8.88
CA GLY A 444 2.38 23.00 8.27
C GLY A 444 3.51 21.98 8.50
N VAL A 445 3.22 20.69 8.38
CA VAL A 445 4.17 19.59 8.60
C VAL A 445 4.24 18.64 7.40
N TYR A 446 5.40 18.03 7.19
CA TYR A 446 5.55 16.92 6.24
C TYR A 446 5.03 15.60 6.80
N LYS A 447 3.99 15.04 6.18
CA LYS A 447 3.43 13.73 6.54
C LYS A 447 3.70 12.71 5.42
N PRO A 448 4.57 11.71 5.63
CA PRO A 448 4.68 10.61 4.67
C PRO A 448 3.36 9.82 4.60
N TYR A 449 3.15 9.10 3.50
CA TYR A 449 2.05 8.15 3.36
C TYR A 449 2.40 6.83 4.05
N THR A 450 1.57 6.39 5.02
CA THR A 450 1.93 5.30 5.94
C THR A 450 0.79 4.30 6.19
N GLN A 451 1.11 3.18 6.84
CA GLN A 451 0.11 2.20 7.26
C GLN A 451 -0.96 2.78 8.18
N GLU A 452 -0.62 3.74 9.03
CA GLU A 452 -1.55 4.41 9.93
C GLU A 452 -2.60 5.22 9.15
N ASP A 453 -2.22 5.81 8.02
CA ASP A 453 -3.16 6.50 7.14
C ASP A 453 -4.22 5.54 6.56
N GLU A 454 -3.76 4.37 6.12
CA GLU A 454 -4.62 3.33 5.55
C GLU A 454 -5.50 2.66 6.60
N MET A 455 -4.99 2.50 7.83
CA MET A 455 -5.79 2.03 8.95
C MET A 455 -6.94 2.98 9.27
N GLU A 456 -6.72 4.30 9.25
CA GLU A 456 -7.80 5.27 9.41
C GLU A 456 -8.82 5.16 8.29
N ALA A 457 -8.35 5.24 7.04
CA ALA A 457 -9.21 5.27 5.87
C ALA A 457 -10.05 3.99 5.75
N LEU A 458 -9.44 2.83 6.00
CA LEU A 458 -10.16 1.56 5.98
C LEU A 458 -11.10 1.41 7.19
N SER A 459 -10.75 1.96 8.36
CA SER A 459 -11.67 1.98 9.52
C SER A 459 -12.89 2.86 9.27
N MET A 460 -12.69 4.05 8.68
CA MET A 460 -13.75 4.97 8.27
C MET A 460 -14.70 4.29 7.27
N GLU A 461 -14.14 3.61 6.28
CA GLU A 461 -14.90 2.86 5.29
C GLU A 461 -15.66 1.67 5.90
N ALA A 462 -15.01 0.87 6.74
CA ALA A 462 -15.59 -0.32 7.36
C ALA A 462 -16.79 0.05 8.24
N LEU A 463 -16.62 1.09 9.07
CA LEU A 463 -17.68 1.61 9.93
C LEU A 463 -18.82 2.24 9.11
N HIS A 464 -18.52 3.00 8.05
CA HIS A 464 -19.54 3.54 7.14
C HIS A 464 -20.37 2.40 6.54
N THR A 465 -19.69 1.38 6.00
CA THR A 465 -20.32 0.23 5.38
C THR A 465 -21.20 -0.54 6.37
N SER A 466 -20.71 -0.78 7.59
CA SER A 466 -21.46 -1.42 8.67
C SER A 466 -22.75 -0.67 9.02
N GLN A 467 -22.65 0.64 9.28
CA GLN A 467 -23.78 1.48 9.69
C GLN A 467 -24.80 1.63 8.56
N LYS A 468 -24.36 1.80 7.30
CA LYS A 468 -25.25 1.88 6.14
C LYS A 468 -25.93 0.55 5.82
N LYS A 469 -25.25 -0.59 5.96
CA LYS A 469 -25.87 -1.93 5.84
C LYS A 469 -27.02 -2.11 6.84
N THR A 470 -26.88 -1.54 8.02
CA THR A 470 -27.91 -1.64 9.08
C THR A 470 -29.05 -0.65 8.86
N SER A 471 -28.74 0.58 8.47
CA SER A 471 -29.71 1.69 8.43
C SER A 471 -30.38 1.93 7.08
N ASP A 472 -29.79 1.46 5.97
CA ASP A 472 -30.29 1.66 4.60
C ASP A 472 -30.51 0.30 3.91
N LEU A 473 -31.79 -0.08 3.76
CA LEU A 473 -32.20 -1.33 3.13
C LEU A 473 -31.74 -1.44 1.67
N ARG A 474 -31.70 -0.33 0.92
CA ARG A 474 -31.26 -0.32 -0.49
C ARG A 474 -29.75 -0.52 -0.57
N TYR A 475 -29.00 0.14 0.30
CA TYR A 475 -27.56 -0.07 0.44
C TYR A 475 -27.25 -1.53 0.72
N ARG A 476 -27.90 -2.11 1.74
CA ARG A 476 -27.75 -3.54 2.08
C ARG A 476 -28.08 -4.44 0.89
N PHE A 477 -29.18 -4.17 0.19
CA PHE A 477 -29.59 -4.94 -0.98
C PHE A 477 -28.55 -4.89 -2.09
N ILE A 478 -27.98 -3.72 -2.40
CA ILE A 478 -26.91 -3.57 -3.40
C ILE A 478 -25.72 -4.45 -3.04
N PHE A 479 -25.21 -4.41 -1.80
CA PHE A 479 -24.04 -5.20 -1.42
C PHE A 479 -24.33 -6.70 -1.28
N VAL A 480 -25.55 -7.11 -0.89
CA VAL A 480 -25.96 -8.53 -0.91
C VAL A 480 -26.07 -9.05 -2.35
N LYS A 481 -26.65 -8.24 -3.23
CA LYS A 481 -26.84 -8.57 -4.66
C LYS A 481 -25.50 -8.62 -5.39
N MET A 482 -24.66 -7.61 -5.21
CA MET A 482 -23.37 -7.47 -5.89
C MET A 482 -22.27 -8.30 -5.24
N GLY A 483 -22.31 -8.58 -3.94
CA GLY A 483 -21.28 -9.39 -3.26
C GLY A 483 -21.19 -10.84 -3.75
N LYS A 484 -22.15 -11.31 -4.56
CA LYS A 484 -22.11 -12.61 -5.24
C LYS A 484 -21.40 -12.58 -6.59
N SER A 485 -21.20 -11.39 -7.16
CA SER A 485 -20.73 -11.20 -8.54
C SER A 485 -19.55 -10.23 -8.66
N SER A 486 -19.32 -9.37 -7.66
CA SER A 486 -18.27 -8.34 -7.63
C SER A 486 -17.34 -8.58 -6.45
N THR A 487 -16.05 -8.75 -6.75
CA THR A 487 -14.97 -8.85 -5.76
C THR A 487 -14.88 -7.59 -4.90
N TYR A 488 -15.09 -6.41 -5.48
CA TYR A 488 -15.17 -5.15 -4.73
C TYR A 488 -16.28 -5.21 -3.67
N ALA A 489 -17.50 -5.56 -4.04
CA ALA A 489 -18.62 -5.61 -3.09
C ALA A 489 -18.40 -6.65 -1.99
N GLN A 490 -17.84 -7.81 -2.36
CA GLN A 490 -17.47 -8.86 -1.42
C GLN A 490 -16.43 -8.36 -0.41
N GLN A 491 -15.36 -7.72 -0.88
CA GLN A 491 -14.29 -7.17 -0.05
C GLN A 491 -14.83 -6.13 0.94
N ARG A 492 -15.64 -5.16 0.51
CA ARG A 492 -16.20 -4.15 1.42
C ARG A 492 -17.09 -4.77 2.50
N VAL A 493 -17.84 -5.81 2.17
CA VAL A 493 -18.63 -6.56 3.16
C VAL A 493 -17.73 -7.34 4.12
N GLU A 494 -16.64 -7.95 3.64
CA GLU A 494 -15.68 -8.66 4.48
C GLU A 494 -14.94 -7.72 5.43
N VAL A 495 -14.41 -6.61 4.92
CA VAL A 495 -13.74 -5.58 5.73
C VAL A 495 -14.69 -5.05 6.82
N SER A 496 -15.94 -4.73 6.46
CA SER A 496 -16.98 -4.35 7.44
C SER A 496 -17.23 -5.42 8.51
N LYS A 497 -17.28 -6.71 8.15
CA LYS A 497 -17.48 -7.81 9.10
C LYS A 497 -16.28 -7.99 10.03
N ARG A 498 -15.06 -7.89 9.50
CA ARG A 498 -13.82 -7.98 10.29
C ARG A 498 -13.76 -6.87 11.33
N PHE A 499 -14.09 -5.65 10.92
CA PHE A 499 -14.19 -4.51 11.82
C PHE A 499 -15.27 -4.69 12.91
N GLU A 500 -16.44 -5.21 12.57
CA GLU A 500 -17.51 -5.52 13.52
C GLU A 500 -17.12 -6.62 14.53
N GLY A 501 -16.28 -7.58 14.12
CA GLY A 501 -15.90 -8.74 14.92
C GLY A 501 -14.84 -8.45 15.97
N ASN A 502 -13.79 -7.70 15.62
CA ASN A 502 -12.73 -7.31 16.57
C ASN A 502 -12.06 -6.00 16.13
N GLN A 503 -12.46 -4.90 16.74
CA GLN A 503 -11.92 -3.56 16.42
C GLN A 503 -10.45 -3.40 16.84
N GLU A 504 -10.04 -4.04 17.93
CA GLU A 504 -8.67 -3.95 18.45
C GLU A 504 -7.67 -4.66 17.52
N GLU A 505 -8.04 -5.81 16.97
CA GLU A 505 -7.20 -6.55 16.02
C GLU A 505 -7.33 -6.05 14.57
N PHE A 506 -8.32 -5.21 14.27
CA PHE A 506 -8.56 -4.75 12.91
C PHE A 506 -7.35 -4.03 12.32
N GLY A 507 -6.68 -3.17 13.10
CA GLY A 507 -5.47 -2.48 12.66
C GLY A 507 -4.36 -3.44 12.21
N GLU A 508 -4.14 -4.51 12.98
CA GLU A 508 -3.14 -5.52 12.64
C GLU A 508 -3.54 -6.35 11.42
N PHE A 509 -4.83 -6.66 11.28
CA PHE A 509 -5.38 -7.27 10.06
C PHE A 509 -5.14 -6.39 8.82
N VAL A 510 -5.40 -5.08 8.91
CA VAL A 510 -5.16 -4.13 7.81
C VAL A 510 -3.67 -4.11 7.41
N ARG A 511 -2.77 -4.00 8.40
CA ARG A 511 -1.32 -4.03 8.19
C ARG A 511 -0.85 -5.34 7.55
N LYS A 512 -1.36 -6.48 8.02
CA LYS A 512 -0.96 -7.81 7.51
C LYS A 512 -1.51 -8.10 6.12
N GLN A 513 -2.76 -7.77 5.86
CA GLN A 513 -3.51 -8.29 4.71
C GLN A 513 -3.52 -7.34 3.52
N TYR A 514 -3.75 -6.04 3.76
CA TYR A 514 -4.02 -5.08 2.68
C TYR A 514 -2.85 -4.15 2.39
N TYR A 515 -2.12 -3.71 3.43
CA TYR A 515 -1.12 -2.64 3.30
C TYR A 515 0.27 -3.02 3.84
N TYR A 516 0.64 -4.30 3.71
CA TYR A 516 1.96 -4.80 4.10
C TYR A 516 3.11 -4.18 3.28
N GLY A 517 2.80 -3.64 2.10
CA GLY A 517 3.74 -2.91 1.23
C GLY A 517 3.80 -1.41 1.47
N VAL A 518 3.06 -0.89 2.45
CA VAL A 518 3.15 0.50 2.90
C VAL A 518 4.02 0.54 4.16
N PRO A 519 4.97 1.48 4.32
CA PRO A 519 5.77 1.58 5.54
C PRO A 519 4.92 2.07 6.71
N SER A 520 5.26 1.67 7.94
CA SER A 520 4.75 2.36 9.14
C SER A 520 5.32 3.77 9.23
N PHE A 521 4.65 4.66 9.98
CA PHE A 521 5.15 6.02 10.20
C PHE A 521 6.58 6.05 10.74
N ASP A 522 6.91 5.17 11.69
CA ASP A 522 8.28 5.05 12.21
C ASP A 522 9.29 4.69 11.10
N ALA A 523 8.95 3.75 10.21
CA ALA A 523 9.81 3.36 9.09
C ALA A 523 9.99 4.51 8.09
N ALA A 524 8.87 5.09 7.63
CA ALA A 524 8.89 6.17 6.64
C ALA A 524 9.65 7.39 7.17
N SER A 525 9.40 7.77 8.42
CA SER A 525 10.09 8.87 9.09
C SER A 525 11.57 8.59 9.25
N SER A 526 11.96 7.38 9.64
CA SER A 526 13.36 6.99 9.77
C SER A 526 14.10 7.00 8.44
N GLN A 527 13.44 6.55 7.36
CA GLN A 527 13.98 6.60 6.01
C GLN A 527 14.26 8.05 5.59
N VAL A 528 13.26 8.93 5.72
CA VAL A 528 13.40 10.35 5.36
C VAL A 528 14.43 11.05 6.24
N LEU A 529 14.38 10.88 7.56
CA LEU A 529 15.36 11.47 8.48
C LEU A 529 16.79 11.04 8.15
N SER A 530 17.02 9.76 7.82
CA SER A 530 18.35 9.29 7.46
C SER A 530 18.85 9.87 6.14
N ALA A 531 17.99 9.95 5.12
CA ALA A 531 18.35 10.54 3.83
C ALA A 531 18.65 12.04 3.99
N VAL A 532 17.74 12.78 4.62
CA VAL A 532 17.85 14.22 4.86
C VAL A 532 19.10 14.55 5.67
N SER A 533 19.36 13.82 6.77
CA SER A 533 20.54 14.10 7.63
C SER A 533 21.84 13.74 6.92
N GLY A 534 21.87 12.64 6.14
CA GLY A 534 23.03 12.27 5.35
C GLY A 534 23.36 13.30 4.28
N GLU A 535 22.34 13.85 3.61
CA GLU A 535 22.53 14.88 2.60
C GLU A 535 22.99 16.21 3.21
N LEU A 536 22.40 16.64 4.32
CA LEU A 536 22.83 17.85 5.04
C LEU A 536 24.30 17.74 5.48
N GLU A 537 24.74 16.56 5.93
CA GLU A 537 26.14 16.30 6.26
C GLU A 537 27.04 16.35 5.01
N ARG A 538 26.65 15.68 3.92
CA ARG A 538 27.40 15.69 2.65
C ARG A 538 27.65 17.11 2.15
N ARG A 539 26.65 18.00 2.26
CA ARG A 539 26.76 19.41 1.83
C ARG A 539 27.82 20.20 2.58
N ARG A 540 28.18 19.82 3.81
CA ARG A 540 29.27 20.47 4.56
C ARG A 540 30.63 20.30 3.88
N GLY A 541 30.79 19.26 3.06
CA GLY A 541 31.98 19.00 2.26
C GLY A 541 31.95 19.58 0.85
N LEU A 542 30.86 20.22 0.42
CA LEU A 542 30.73 20.77 -0.93
C LEU A 542 31.35 22.16 -1.06
N SER A 543 31.77 22.49 -2.29
CA SER A 543 32.17 23.85 -2.63
C SER A 543 30.98 24.81 -2.63
N ALA A 544 31.25 26.10 -2.43
CA ALA A 544 30.19 27.13 -2.49
C ALA A 544 29.44 27.17 -3.83
N ALA A 545 30.10 26.79 -4.93
CA ALA A 545 29.48 26.71 -6.25
C ALA A 545 28.47 25.56 -6.36
N GLU A 546 28.83 24.37 -5.85
CA GLU A 546 27.93 23.21 -5.82
C GLU A 546 26.73 23.44 -4.89
N ILE A 547 26.95 24.07 -3.72
CA ILE A 547 25.86 24.48 -2.83
C ILE A 547 24.93 25.44 -3.56
N LYS A 548 25.49 26.46 -4.23
CA LYS A 548 24.69 27.44 -4.97
C LYS A 548 23.85 26.80 -6.07
N ASP A 549 24.40 25.85 -6.82
CA ASP A 549 23.68 25.15 -7.89
C ASP A 549 22.41 24.44 -7.36
N VAL A 550 22.55 23.69 -6.25
CA VAL A 550 21.42 23.02 -5.61
C VAL A 550 20.42 24.02 -5.03
N GLU A 551 20.86 25.14 -4.44
CA GLU A 551 19.94 26.14 -3.91
C GLU A 551 19.18 26.92 -4.99
N ASP A 552 19.77 27.09 -6.17
CA ASP A 552 19.13 27.77 -7.31
C ASP A 552 18.06 26.86 -7.96
N PHE A 553 18.37 25.58 -8.18
CA PHE A 553 17.53 24.66 -8.97
C PHE A 553 16.80 23.58 -8.18
N GLY A 554 17.12 23.41 -6.90
CA GLY A 554 16.53 22.37 -6.07
C GLY A 554 15.04 22.60 -5.79
N LYS A 555 14.36 21.52 -5.42
CA LYS A 555 12.95 21.49 -5.03
C LYS A 555 12.74 22.24 -3.71
N ASP A 556 11.72 23.08 -3.65
CA ASP A 556 11.36 23.82 -2.44
C ASP A 556 10.60 22.94 -1.42
N LEU A 557 10.23 23.52 -0.27
CA LEU A 557 9.51 22.80 0.78
C LEU A 557 8.10 22.36 0.34
N ASN A 558 7.42 23.15 -0.50
CA ASN A 558 6.07 22.82 -0.96
C ASN A 558 6.08 21.66 -1.94
N GLU A 559 7.11 21.57 -2.78
CA GLU A 559 7.37 20.44 -3.66
C GLU A 559 7.76 19.21 -2.83
N ALA A 560 8.73 19.35 -1.92
CA ALA A 560 9.20 18.26 -1.07
C ALA A 560 8.08 17.65 -0.21
N ARG A 561 7.13 18.46 0.25
CA ARG A 561 5.99 17.98 1.05
C ARG A 561 5.00 17.09 0.30
N LYS A 562 5.01 17.14 -1.03
CA LYS A 562 4.16 16.29 -1.88
C LYS A 562 4.81 14.96 -2.22
N MET A 563 6.08 14.78 -1.87
CA MET A 563 6.86 13.59 -2.20
C MET A 563 6.66 12.50 -1.14
N SER A 564 6.56 11.26 -1.60
CA SER A 564 6.62 10.08 -0.75
C SER A 564 7.98 9.96 -0.06
N ALA A 565 8.04 9.15 1.00
CA ALA A 565 9.29 8.88 1.71
C ALA A 565 10.40 8.34 0.78
N GLN A 566 10.01 7.53 -0.21
CA GLN A 566 10.93 6.97 -1.20
C GLN A 566 11.43 8.05 -2.17
N GLU A 567 10.54 8.88 -2.71
CA GLU A 567 10.94 9.97 -3.62
C GLU A 567 11.88 10.96 -2.93
N ILE A 568 11.64 11.29 -1.65
CA ILE A 568 12.57 12.12 -0.88
C ILE A 568 13.92 11.42 -0.73
N ALA A 569 13.93 10.13 -0.37
CA ALA A 569 15.17 9.38 -0.21
C ALA A 569 15.99 9.33 -1.52
N ASP A 570 15.34 9.07 -2.66
CA ASP A 570 15.99 8.90 -3.95
C ASP A 570 16.45 10.22 -4.60
N SER A 571 15.90 11.36 -4.17
CA SER A 571 16.20 12.67 -4.76
C SER A 571 16.58 13.73 -3.74
N VAL A 572 17.05 13.32 -2.57
CA VAL A 572 17.44 14.22 -1.46
C VAL A 572 18.49 15.26 -1.90
N GLY A 573 19.38 14.86 -2.82
CA GLY A 573 20.39 15.75 -3.42
C GLY A 573 19.81 16.93 -4.19
N ASP A 574 18.58 16.79 -4.70
CA ASP A 574 17.89 17.80 -5.51
C ASP A 574 16.94 18.67 -4.68
N ILE A 575 16.97 18.61 -3.35
CA ILE A 575 16.06 19.38 -2.47
C ILE A 575 16.85 20.52 -1.83
N LYS A 576 16.28 21.72 -1.73
CA LYS A 576 16.95 22.87 -1.08
C LYS A 576 17.27 22.61 0.39
N ALA A 577 18.38 23.12 0.90
CA ALA A 577 18.81 22.91 2.27
C ALA A 577 17.76 23.40 3.29
N SER A 578 17.12 24.53 3.00
CA SER A 578 16.03 25.07 3.83
C SER A 578 14.84 24.11 3.94
N ALA A 579 14.47 23.43 2.84
CA ALA A 579 13.42 22.43 2.84
C ALA A 579 13.86 21.18 3.63
N LEU A 580 15.08 20.69 3.39
CA LEU A 580 15.67 19.55 4.14
C LEU A 580 15.66 19.79 5.65
N THR A 581 16.13 20.96 6.11
CA THR A 581 16.11 21.31 7.54
C THR A 581 14.69 21.31 8.10
N GLN A 582 13.70 21.81 7.35
CA GLN A 582 12.32 21.81 7.80
C GLN A 582 11.73 20.38 7.83
N LEU A 583 12.02 19.52 6.87
CA LEU A 583 11.62 18.10 6.89
C LEU A 583 12.21 17.38 8.11
N GLN A 584 13.49 17.60 8.40
CA GLN A 584 14.15 17.03 9.57
C GLN A 584 13.45 17.50 10.85
N LYS A 585 13.20 18.80 10.98
CA LYS A 585 12.50 19.39 12.12
C LYS A 585 11.08 18.83 12.27
N ASP A 586 10.32 18.74 11.19
CA ASP A 586 8.96 18.21 11.17
C ASP A 586 8.96 16.78 11.74
N LEU A 587 9.82 15.89 11.23
CA LEU A 587 9.85 14.47 11.63
C LEU A 587 10.52 14.22 12.99
N MET A 588 11.42 15.10 13.42
CA MET A 588 12.00 15.03 14.77
C MET A 588 10.95 15.40 15.84
N ASN A 589 10.05 16.35 15.55
CA ASN A 589 8.94 16.74 16.41
C ASN A 589 7.78 15.73 16.34
N SER A 590 8.03 14.50 16.78
CA SER A 590 7.06 13.40 16.70
C SER A 590 5.77 13.67 17.47
N GLY A 591 5.75 14.63 18.42
CA GLY A 591 4.58 14.96 19.23
C GLY A 591 3.34 15.33 18.42
N VAL A 592 3.50 16.02 17.28
CA VAL A 592 2.38 16.39 16.40
C VAL A 592 1.72 15.16 15.78
N TYR A 593 2.52 14.19 15.32
CA TYR A 593 2.02 12.93 14.76
C TYR A 593 1.53 11.99 15.83
N THR A 594 2.21 11.92 16.97
CA THR A 594 1.72 11.13 18.11
C THR A 594 0.36 11.64 18.56
N GLN A 595 0.11 12.95 18.61
CA GLN A 595 -1.23 13.45 18.94
C GLN A 595 -2.27 13.08 17.87
N HIS A 596 -1.88 13.11 16.60
CA HIS A 596 -2.77 12.71 15.50
C HIS A 596 -3.10 11.21 15.53
N TYR A 597 -2.08 10.35 15.69
CA TYR A 597 -2.20 8.90 15.62
C TYR A 597 -2.42 8.20 16.96
N ALA A 598 -2.21 8.85 18.11
CA ALA A 598 -2.56 8.28 19.43
C ALA A 598 -4.07 8.02 19.54
N GLY A 599 -4.88 8.68 18.70
CA GLY A 599 -6.28 8.34 18.52
C GLY A 599 -6.53 7.19 17.53
N ALA A 600 -5.59 6.85 16.64
CA ALA A 600 -5.83 5.93 15.52
C ALA A 600 -6.05 4.48 15.92
N GLU A 601 -5.37 3.98 16.95
CA GLU A 601 -5.63 2.64 17.51
C GLU A 601 -6.99 2.59 18.22
N ASP A 602 -7.43 3.71 18.81
CA ASP A 602 -8.71 3.87 19.49
C ASP A 602 -9.80 4.50 18.58
N TRP A 603 -9.52 4.70 17.28
CA TRP A 603 -10.41 5.44 16.40
C TRP A 603 -11.69 4.68 16.10
N ALA A 604 -11.56 3.37 15.91
CA ALA A 604 -12.70 2.48 15.76
C ALA A 604 -13.66 2.57 16.96
N ALA A 605 -13.11 2.52 18.18
CA ALA A 605 -13.86 2.55 19.42
C ALA A 605 -14.46 3.93 19.69
N SER A 606 -13.67 5.00 19.52
CA SER A 606 -14.11 6.39 19.74
C SER A 606 -15.18 6.82 18.75
N MET A 607 -15.08 6.46 17.47
CA MET A 607 -16.09 6.75 16.46
C MET A 607 -17.37 5.93 16.65
N SER A 608 -17.24 4.68 17.08
CA SER A 608 -18.40 3.84 17.45
C SER A 608 -19.17 4.46 18.63
N LYS A 609 -18.45 4.96 19.66
CA LYS A 609 -19.04 5.65 20.82
C LYS A 609 -19.70 6.98 20.44
N ALA A 610 -19.07 7.77 19.56
CA ALA A 610 -19.63 9.03 19.05
C ALA A 610 -20.92 8.81 18.24
N GLY A 611 -21.02 7.69 17.51
CA GLY A 611 -22.25 7.30 16.81
C GLY A 611 -23.39 6.88 17.75
N ALA A 612 -23.08 6.28 18.90
CA ALA A 612 -24.07 5.80 19.85
C ALA A 612 -24.67 6.91 20.74
N SER A 613 -23.93 7.99 21.00
CA SER A 613 -24.40 9.13 21.81
C SER A 613 -25.30 10.09 21.04
N SER A 614 -25.29 10.05 19.70
CA SER A 614 -26.27 10.70 18.85
C SER A 614 -27.59 9.92 18.88
N LYS A 615 -28.34 10.02 19.98
CA LYS A 615 -29.75 9.59 20.00
C LYS A 615 -30.47 10.36 18.89
N ARG A 616 -30.87 9.63 17.84
CA ARG A 616 -31.75 10.11 16.76
C ARG A 616 -32.90 10.89 17.39
N THR A 617 -32.86 12.21 17.27
CA THR A 617 -34.08 13.02 17.38
C THR A 617 -34.95 12.53 16.23
N VAL A 618 -36.04 11.84 16.55
CA VAL A 618 -37.01 11.38 15.56
C VAL A 618 -37.58 12.63 14.90
N VAL A 619 -37.10 12.95 13.70
CA VAL A 619 -37.70 13.99 12.87
C VAL A 619 -39.08 13.46 12.47
N PRO A 620 -40.19 14.16 12.79
CA PRO A 620 -41.51 13.77 12.34
C PRO A 620 -41.52 13.69 10.82
N ALA A 621 -42.12 12.64 10.26
CA ALA A 621 -42.30 12.53 8.82
C ALA A 621 -43.09 13.75 8.31
N VAL A 622 -42.55 14.42 7.29
CA VAL A 622 -43.23 15.47 6.50
C VAL A 622 -43.69 14.86 5.19
#